data_AF-A0AB34P1R5-F1
#
_entry.id   AF-A0AB34P1R5-F1
#
_cell.length_a   1.000
_cell.length_b   1.000
_cell.length_c   1.000
_cell.angle_alpha   90.00
_cell.angle_beta   90.00
_cell.angle_gamma   90.00
#
_symmetry.space_group_name_H-M   'P 1'
#
loop_
_entity.id
_entity.type
_entity.pdbx_description
1 polymer ?
#
loop_
_entity_poly.entity_id
_entity_poly.type
_entity_poly.pdbx_seq_one_letter_code
_entity_poly.pdbx_strand_id
1 'polypeptide(L)' 'NYPKQIRASIYSTNMIESFNNVIKRKAKPKAEFPTEQSLDTFIGIQAMSYNDRYFNRIHKGFGQVQDTLESYFE' A
#
# COMPACT_ATOMS: atom_id res chain seq x y z
N ASN A 1 -2.92 20.09 -11.45
CA ASN A 1 -2.84 18.79 -12.17
C ASN A 1 -1.54 18.10 -11.81
N TYR A 2 -1.57 16.87 -11.29
CA TYR A 2 -0.33 16.15 -10.97
C TYR A 2 0.56 15.93 -12.22
N PRO A 3 1.90 15.92 -12.06
CA PRO A 3 2.84 15.59 -13.12
C PRO A 3 2.47 14.31 -13.85
N LYS A 4 2.62 14.27 -15.18
CA LYS A 4 2.20 13.12 -16.01
C LYS A 4 2.85 11.80 -15.54
N GLN A 5 4.08 11.89 -15.05
CA GLN A 5 4.92 10.80 -14.57
C GLN A 5 4.26 10.02 -13.42
N ILE A 6 3.53 10.68 -12.52
CA ILE A 6 2.91 10.05 -11.33
C ILE A 6 1.43 9.70 -11.52
N ARG A 7 0.79 10.17 -12.60
CA ARG A 7 -0.65 9.94 -12.83
C ARG A 7 -1.01 8.45 -12.86
N ALA A 8 -0.18 7.62 -13.48
CA ALA A 8 -0.40 6.17 -13.53
C ALA A 8 -0.37 5.52 -12.14
N SER A 9 0.34 6.14 -11.18
CA SER A 9 0.40 5.69 -9.80
C SER A 9 -0.80 6.18 -9.00
N ILE A 10 -1.14 7.46 -9.12
CA ILE A 10 -2.22 8.11 -8.36
C ILE A 10 -3.61 7.64 -8.81
N TYR A 11 -3.80 7.48 -10.12
CA TYR A 11 -5.10 7.14 -10.70
C TYR A 11 -5.30 5.64 -10.92
N SER A 12 -4.40 4.80 -10.41
CA SER A 12 -4.60 3.35 -10.39
C SER A 12 -4.96 2.88 -8.99
N THR A 13 -5.78 1.83 -8.90
CA THR A 13 -6.08 1.11 -7.66
C THR A 13 -5.06 0.00 -7.37
N ASN A 14 -4.04 -0.17 -8.22
CA ASN A 14 -3.10 -1.30 -8.18
C ASN A 14 -2.44 -1.51 -6.82
N MET A 15 -2.05 -0.44 -6.12
CA MET A 15 -1.41 -0.56 -4.79
C MET A 15 -2.38 -1.14 -3.76
N ILE A 16 -3.61 -0.61 -3.73
CA ILE A 16 -4.67 -1.02 -2.80
C ILE A 16 -5.13 -2.44 -3.13
N GLU A 17 -5.35 -2.75 -4.40
CA GLU A 17 -5.73 -4.08 -4.86
C GLU A 17 -4.66 -5.14 -4.57
N SER A 18 -3.38 -4.79 -4.78
CA SER A 18 -2.26 -5.66 -4.45
C SER A 18 -2.24 -6.02 -2.97
N PHE A 19 -2.40 -5.03 -2.08
CA PHE A 19 -2.47 -5.27 -0.64
C PHE A 19 -3.70 -6.09 -0.24
N ASN A 20 -4.88 -5.75 -0.77
CA ASN A 20 -6.13 -6.50 -0.54
C ASN A 20 -6.00 -7.96 -0.99
N ASN A 21 -5.34 -8.23 -2.11
CA ASN A 21 -5.10 -9.59 -2.59
C ASN A 21 -4.17 -10.38 -1.66
N VAL A 22 -3.16 -9.73 -1.05
CA VAL A 22 -2.32 -10.35 -0.02
C VAL A 22 -3.17 -10.72 1.20
N ILE A 23 -3.96 -9.80 1.73
CA ILE A 23 -4.84 -10.05 2.88
C ILE A 23 -5.80 -11.21 2.58
N LYS A 24 -6.52 -11.16 1.45
CA LYS A 24 -7.47 -12.21 1.04
C LYS A 24 -6.81 -13.59 0.96
N ARG A 25 -5.62 -13.68 0.36
CA ARG A 25 -4.87 -14.95 0.26
C ARG A 25 -4.44 -15.48 1.63
N LYS A 26 -4.03 -14.60 2.54
CA LYS A 26 -3.58 -14.95 3.90
C LYS A 26 -4.74 -15.28 4.84
N ALA A 27 -5.90 -14.67 4.61
CA ALA A 27 -7.13 -14.94 5.34
C ALA A 27 -7.83 -16.21 4.85
N LYS A 28 -7.70 -16.59 3.58
CA LYS A 28 -8.34 -17.79 2.99
C LYS A 28 -8.18 -19.09 3.82
N PRO A 29 -7.01 -19.45 4.37
CA PRO A 29 -6.88 -20.65 5.21
C PRO A 29 -7.46 -20.51 6.63
N LYS A 30 -7.92 -19.32 7.04
CA LYS A 30 -8.58 -19.09 8.33
C LYS A 30 -10.08 -19.34 8.16
N ALA A 31 -10.60 -20.36 8.86
CA ALA A 31 -12.03 -20.67 8.85
C ALA A 31 -12.84 -19.52 9.47
N GLU A 32 -12.38 -18.98 10.60
CA GLU A 32 -12.97 -17.84 11.30
C GLU A 32 -11.94 -17.16 12.20
N PHE A 33 -12.26 -15.95 12.65
CA PHE A 33 -11.54 -15.25 13.71
C PHE A 33 -12.37 -15.33 15.00
N PRO A 34 -11.82 -15.87 16.11
CA PRO A 34 -12.59 -16.09 17.33
C PRO A 34 -13.03 -14.78 18.03
N THR A 35 -12.30 -13.68 17.82
CA THR A 35 -12.61 -12.36 18.38
C THR A 35 -12.25 -11.25 17.41
N GLU A 36 -12.85 -10.07 17.57
CA GLU A 36 -12.45 -8.86 16.85
C GLU A 36 -10.96 -8.53 17.06
N GLN A 37 -10.45 -8.69 18.29
CA GLN A 37 -9.03 -8.47 18.59
C GLN A 37 -8.10 -9.40 17.79
N SER A 38 -8.52 -10.65 17.56
CA SER A 38 -7.73 -11.61 16.77
C SER A 38 -7.71 -11.25 15.29
N LEU A 39 -8.81 -10.66 14.77
CA LEU A 39 -8.87 -10.11 13.43
C LEU A 39 -7.98 -8.86 13.31
N ASP A 40 -8.07 -7.93 14.26
CA ASP A 40 -7.26 -6.71 14.28
C ASP A 40 -5.76 -7.03 14.31
N THR A 41 -5.36 -7.93 15.21
CA THR A 41 -3.97 -8.44 15.29
C THR A 41 -3.53 -9.07 13.97
N PHE A 42 -4.40 -9.85 13.33
CA PHE A 42 -4.08 -10.47 12.03
C PHE A 42 -3.84 -9.42 10.95
N ILE A 43 -4.71 -8.40 10.84
CA ILE A 43 -4.57 -7.30 9.88
C ILE A 43 -3.31 -6.49 10.17
N GLY A 44 -3.05 -6.16 11.44
CA GLY A 44 -1.85 -5.44 11.86
C GLY A 44 -0.56 -6.15 11.43
N ILE A 45 -0.47 -7.47 11.63
CA ILE A 45 0.67 -8.27 11.17
C ILE A 45 0.81 -8.22 9.63
N GLN A 46 -0.29 -8.32 8.88
CA GLN A 46 -0.22 -8.24 7.41
C GLN A 46 0.24 -6.85 6.94
N ALA A 47 -0.23 -5.78 7.57
CA ALA A 47 0.17 -4.41 7.27
C ALA A 47 1.64 -4.16 7.60
N MET A 48 2.12 -4.58 8.78
CA MET A 48 3.52 -4.48 9.17
C MET A 48 4.43 -5.22 8.18
N SER A 49 4.08 -6.45 7.82
CA SER A 49 4.87 -7.25 6.85
C SER A 49 4.87 -6.63 5.45
N TYR A 50 3.74 -6.06 5.01
CA TYR A 50 3.67 -5.34 3.74
C TYR A 50 4.56 -4.09 3.76
N ASN A 51 4.46 -3.30 4.84
CA ASN A 51 5.24 -2.07 5.00
C ASN A 51 6.74 -2.37 5.03
N ASP A 52 7.19 -3.35 5.81
CA ASP A 52 8.60 -3.76 5.88
C ASP A 52 9.15 -4.14 4.50
N ARG A 53 8.38 -4.94 3.74
CA ARG A 53 8.76 -5.36 2.39
C ARG A 53 8.90 -4.20 1.39
N TYR A 54 8.09 -3.17 1.52
CA TYR A 54 8.01 -2.07 0.54
C TYR A 54 8.49 -0.72 1.09
N PHE A 55 9.08 -0.69 2.28
CA PHE A 55 9.42 0.53 3.01
C PHE A 55 10.30 1.49 2.20
N ASN A 56 11.35 0.96 1.57
CA ASN A 56 12.30 1.74 0.78
C ASN A 56 11.88 1.90 -0.70
N ARG A 57 10.66 1.50 -1.07
CA ARG A 57 10.22 1.50 -2.46
C ARG A 57 9.65 2.86 -2.86
N ILE A 58 10.28 3.49 -3.84
CA ILE A 58 9.70 4.65 -4.53
C ILE A 58 8.73 4.15 -5.62
N HIS A 59 7.49 4.61 -5.58
CA HIS A 59 6.48 4.20 -6.57
C HIS A 59 6.74 4.85 -7.93
N LYS A 60 6.23 4.23 -9.00
CA LYS A 60 6.47 4.63 -10.39
C LYS A 60 6.25 6.13 -10.60
N GLY A 61 7.25 6.78 -11.19
CA GLY A 61 7.23 8.20 -11.54
C GLY A 61 7.54 9.16 -10.39
N PHE A 62 7.40 8.76 -9.11
CA PHE A 62 7.60 9.68 -7.99
C PHE A 62 9.06 10.15 -7.87
N GLY A 63 10.02 9.24 -8.05
CA GLY A 63 11.44 9.60 -8.03
C GLY A 63 11.88 10.51 -9.19
N GLN A 64 11.06 10.69 -10.23
CA GLN A 64 11.38 11.59 -11.35
C GLN A 64 10.89 13.02 -11.13
N VAL A 65 10.00 13.23 -10.16
CA VAL A 65 9.34 14.52 -9.94
C VAL A 65 9.44 14.96 -8.48
N GLN A 66 10.45 14.47 -7.75
CA GLN A 66 10.63 14.76 -6.33
C GLN A 66 10.72 16.28 -6.09
N ASP A 67 11.67 16.97 -6.73
CA ASP A 67 11.84 18.43 -6.60
C ASP A 67 10.56 19.20 -7.00
N THR A 68 9.85 18.73 -8.03
CA THR A 68 8.59 19.33 -8.48
C THR A 68 7.45 19.13 -7.48
N LEU A 69 7.46 18.03 -6.74
CA LEU A 69 6.46 17.77 -5.69
C LEU A 69 6.80 18.54 -4.42
N GLU A 70 8.09 18.62 -4.06
CA GLU A 70 8.57 19.38 -2.89
C GLU A 70 8.23 20.87 -3.03
N SER A 71 8.38 21.47 -4.21
CA SER A 71 8.02 22.87 -4.46
C SER A 71 6.53 23.20 -4.36
N TYR A 72 5.63 22.21 -4.26
CA TYR A 72 4.21 22.47 -3.96
C TYR A 72 3.96 22.70 -2.46
N PHE A 73 4.93 22.41 -1.60
CA PHE A 73 4.83 22.53 -0.15
C PHE A 73 5.79 23.57 0.44
N GLU A 74 6.59 24.23 -0.40
CA GLU A 74 7.32 25.46 -0.07
C GLU A 74 6.40 26.69 -0.12
#